data_AF-A0AAD6QTD3-F1
#
_entry.id   AF-A0AAD6QTD3-F1
#
_cell.length_a   1.000
_cell.length_b   1.000
_cell.length_c   1.000
_cell.angle_alpha   90.00
_cell.angle_beta   90.00
_cell.angle_gamma   90.00
#
_symmetry.space_group_name_H-M   'P 1'
#
loop_
_entity.id
_entity.type
_entity.pdbx_description
1 polymer ?
#
loop_
_entity_poly.entity_id
_entity_poly.type
_entity_poly.pdbx_seq_one_letter_code
_entity_poly.pdbx_strand_id
1 'polypeptide(L)'
;MAVQMVATKMEKGDQRQGNAVDFMARLSCSVCLARLLETKEIDWSAGTIDILILTLPYHTRAKSLSMASIIFFLLLALSFAASAQRETNITLGSSLTPITNSSWLSPSGLYAFGFFRQRDGYSIGVFLSGISQKTVVWAARRDDAPVPSNATLLFTRNGRVVLTSAQGGETSIVSASQPASLASMSDSGNFVLYNSDREIIWQSFDHPTDTLLPTQQLRAGAELVSPVSETELSTGIYLLKMQTDGNLVQYPVNTPDTATYAYFDPKSNGGDVTLNLDPDGRLYLLNSTGFNIKNITDGGYPTKETINMMKLDADGIFRLYSQNLTLNGNWSAVWSSTSDKCQPKGSCGLNGYCVVKDQEAECICLPGFKFVTQGNWTSGCKRDFNAESCEDKNGSSTYTMEELSNTVWEDVSYSVLSLTMKDNCKQACLEDCN
;
A
#
# COMPACT_ATOMS: atom_id res chain seq x y z
N MET A 1 24.53 9.07 42.74
CA MET A 1 25.49 10.17 42.48
C MET A 1 25.64 10.27 40.95
N ALA A 2 24.60 10.67 40.23
CA ALA A 2 24.40 12.04 39.75
C ALA A 2 22.89 12.34 39.58
N VAL A 3 22.20 12.53 40.71
CA VAL A 3 20.86 13.12 40.79
C VAL A 3 20.98 14.28 41.78
N GLN A 4 21.74 15.30 41.39
CA GLN A 4 21.89 16.54 42.17
C GLN A 4 22.56 17.62 41.30
N MET A 5 21.82 18.15 40.35
CA MET A 5 22.03 19.51 39.84
C MET A 5 20.78 19.94 39.08
N VAL A 6 20.48 21.23 39.11
CA VAL A 6 19.28 21.90 38.61
C VAL A 6 18.06 21.85 39.55
N ALA A 7 18.26 22.29 40.80
CA ALA A 7 17.20 22.90 41.60
C ALA A 7 17.77 23.99 42.51
N THR A 8 18.30 25.06 41.91
CA THR A 8 18.62 26.32 42.62
C THR A 8 18.60 27.48 41.64
N LYS A 9 17.40 27.98 41.35
CA LYS A 9 17.10 29.41 41.18
C LYS A 9 15.63 29.54 40.79
N MET A 10 14.78 29.93 41.73
CA MET A 10 13.65 30.84 41.54
C MET A 10 12.90 30.94 42.87
N GLU A 11 13.52 31.62 43.83
CA GLU A 11 12.77 32.43 44.78
C GLU A 11 12.90 33.88 44.33
N LYS A 12 11.77 34.58 44.38
CA LYS A 12 11.51 35.99 44.02
C LYS A 12 11.03 36.25 42.58
N GLY A 13 9.71 36.35 42.50
CA GLY A 13 8.97 37.44 41.86
C GLY A 13 9.21 37.69 40.38
N ASP A 14 8.23 37.38 39.53
CA ASP A 14 7.38 38.38 38.87
C ASP A 14 6.38 37.67 37.96
N GLN A 15 5.22 38.28 37.72
CA GLN A 15 4.16 37.77 36.85
C GLN A 15 4.65 37.60 35.41
N ARG A 16 4.37 36.43 34.80
CA ARG A 16 3.96 36.32 33.38
C ARG A 16 3.46 34.90 33.05
N GLN A 17 2.30 34.84 32.40
CA GLN A 17 1.67 33.65 31.82
C GLN A 17 2.59 33.02 30.75
N GLY A 18 2.67 31.68 30.71
CA GLY A 18 3.35 30.96 29.62
C GLY A 18 3.46 29.45 29.83
N ASN A 19 2.47 28.70 29.31
CA ASN A 19 2.51 27.32 28.81
C ASN A 19 3.17 26.19 29.62
N ALA A 20 2.34 25.49 30.41
CA ALA A 20 2.58 24.12 30.91
C ALA A 20 2.24 23.01 29.89
N VAL A 21 1.91 23.38 28.64
CA VAL A 21 1.46 22.45 27.58
C VAL A 21 2.63 21.74 26.89
N ASP A 22 3.83 22.31 26.95
CA ASP A 22 4.98 21.84 26.16
C ASP A 22 5.73 20.66 26.82
N PHE A 23 5.54 20.43 28.12
CA PHE A 23 6.23 19.34 28.83
C PHE A 23 5.46 18.01 28.83
N MET A 24 4.14 18.05 28.62
CA MET A 24 3.29 16.84 28.59
C MET A 24 3.22 16.17 27.20
N ALA A 25 3.66 16.85 26.14
CA ALA A 25 3.71 16.31 24.78
C ALA A 25 4.82 15.26 24.55
N ARG A 26 5.70 15.01 25.54
CA ARG A 26 6.81 14.05 25.43
C ARG A 26 6.51 12.66 25.99
N LEU A 27 5.31 12.40 26.50
CA LEU A 27 4.95 11.11 27.14
C LEU A 27 3.92 10.27 26.38
N SER A 28 3.46 10.73 25.22
CA SER A 28 2.60 9.95 24.33
C SER A 28 3.42 9.02 23.44
N CYS A 29 3.83 7.87 23.96
CA CYS A 29 4.25 6.72 23.16
C CYS A 29 3.81 5.41 23.82
N SER A 30 2.97 4.65 23.11
CA SER A 30 2.21 3.49 23.57
C SER A 30 3.04 2.24 23.93
N VAL A 31 4.38 2.31 23.88
CA VAL A 31 5.27 1.16 24.09
C VAL A 31 5.81 1.08 25.52
N CYS A 32 5.77 2.16 26.31
CA CYS A 32 6.29 2.13 27.69
C CYS A 32 5.36 1.44 28.70
N LEU A 33 4.05 1.33 28.42
CA LEU A 33 3.11 0.73 29.37
C LEU A 33 3.09 -0.81 29.31
N ALA A 34 3.47 -1.40 28.17
CA ALA A 34 3.46 -2.85 27.98
C ALA A 34 4.68 -3.56 28.63
N ARG A 35 5.80 -2.86 28.86
CA ARG A 35 7.03 -3.46 29.43
C ARG A 35 7.08 -3.51 30.95
N LEU A 36 6.04 -3.07 31.65
CA LEU A 36 5.94 -3.16 33.11
C LEU A 36 5.17 -4.40 33.61
N LEU A 37 4.64 -5.24 32.71
CA LEU A 37 3.78 -6.38 33.08
C LEU A 37 4.40 -7.76 32.87
N GLU A 38 5.60 -7.88 32.31
CA GLU A 38 6.32 -9.16 32.23
C GLU A 38 7.33 -9.27 33.37
N THR A 39 6.88 -9.68 34.55
CA THR A 39 7.66 -10.52 35.49
C THR A 39 6.78 -10.91 36.67
N LYS A 40 6.03 -12.02 36.53
CA LYS A 40 5.98 -13.14 37.50
C LYS A 40 4.79 -14.06 37.20
N GLU A 41 5.10 -15.34 37.06
CA GLU A 41 4.16 -16.47 37.07
C GLU A 41 3.27 -16.43 38.32
N ILE A 42 1.96 -16.67 38.17
CA ILE A 42 1.08 -17.06 39.28
C ILE A 42 0.12 -18.15 38.80
N ASP A 43 0.16 -19.26 39.52
CA ASP A 43 -0.59 -20.51 39.39
C ASP A 43 -2.03 -20.36 39.92
N TRP A 44 -2.99 -21.08 39.34
CA TRP A 44 -4.42 -20.98 39.65
C TRP A 44 -4.86 -22.09 40.61
N SER A 45 -5.10 -21.76 41.88
CA SER A 45 -5.91 -22.61 42.76
C SER A 45 -6.67 -21.82 43.83
N ALA A 46 -8.00 -21.91 43.74
CA ALA A 46 -9.02 -21.78 44.79
C ALA A 46 -9.06 -20.53 45.70
N GLY A 47 -10.22 -19.84 45.64
CA GLY A 47 -10.87 -19.25 46.82
C GLY A 47 -10.57 -17.78 47.12
N THR A 48 -11.60 -16.94 46.92
CA THR A 48 -11.83 -15.62 47.56
C THR A 48 -10.67 -14.61 47.52
N ILE A 49 -10.83 -13.57 46.69
CA ILE A 49 -9.89 -12.44 46.61
C ILE A 49 -10.12 -11.51 47.81
N ASP A 50 -9.38 -11.74 48.89
CA ASP A 50 -9.09 -10.70 49.89
C ASP A 50 -7.77 -10.00 49.52
N ILE A 51 -7.85 -8.70 49.23
CA ILE A 51 -6.69 -7.88 48.90
C ILE A 51 -5.97 -7.53 50.21
N LEU A 52 -4.90 -8.26 50.53
CA LEU A 52 -4.00 -7.92 51.62
C LEU A 52 -3.04 -6.80 51.18
N ILE A 53 -3.33 -5.56 51.59
CA ILE A 53 -2.42 -4.42 51.40
C ILE A 53 -1.31 -4.51 52.44
N LEU A 54 -0.10 -4.91 52.03
CA LEU A 54 1.12 -4.76 52.83
C LEU A 54 1.44 -3.26 52.98
N THR A 55 1.27 -2.74 54.19
CA THR A 55 1.60 -1.37 54.56
C THR A 55 3.12 -1.22 54.76
N LEU A 56 3.78 -0.46 53.88
CA LEU A 56 5.06 0.20 54.17
C LEU A 56 4.79 1.56 54.82
N PRO A 57 5.54 1.99 55.85
CA PRO A 57 5.28 3.25 56.53
C PRO A 57 5.95 4.39 55.76
N TYR A 58 5.25 4.91 54.76
CA TYR A 58 5.53 6.25 54.25
C TYR A 58 4.24 7.06 54.35
N HIS A 59 4.32 8.14 55.13
CA HIS A 59 3.24 9.11 55.28
C HIS A 59 3.01 9.83 53.94
N THR A 60 2.18 9.25 53.08
CA THR A 60 1.57 9.94 51.94
C THR A 60 0.10 10.11 52.26
N ARG A 61 -0.30 11.36 52.53
CA ARG A 61 -1.71 11.76 52.55
C ARG A 61 -2.37 11.23 51.28
N ALA A 62 -3.38 10.38 51.42
CA ALA A 62 -4.30 10.05 50.35
C ALA A 62 -4.95 11.36 49.89
N LYS A 63 -4.45 11.94 48.79
CA LYS A 63 -5.11 13.05 48.12
C LYS A 63 -6.33 12.46 47.44
N SER A 64 -7.52 12.80 47.93
CA SER A 64 -8.77 12.50 47.24
C SER A 64 -8.63 12.95 45.78
N LEU A 65 -8.77 12.04 44.81
CA LEU A 65 -8.85 12.44 43.42
C LEU A 65 -10.02 13.43 43.32
N SER A 66 -9.73 14.65 42.84
CA SER A 66 -10.76 15.65 42.61
C SER A 66 -11.81 15.06 41.68
N MET A 67 -13.09 15.32 41.94
CA MET A 67 -14.21 14.96 41.05
C MET A 67 -13.93 15.39 39.60
N ALA A 68 -13.19 16.49 39.41
CA ALA A 68 -12.76 16.97 38.09
C ALA A 68 -11.80 16.00 37.37
N SER A 69 -10.89 15.33 38.09
CA SER A 69 -9.98 14.33 37.48
C SER A 69 -10.73 13.08 37.07
N ILE A 70 -11.71 12.63 37.86
CA ILE A 70 -12.55 11.46 37.52
C ILE A 70 -13.42 11.78 36.29
N ILE A 71 -14.02 12.97 36.26
CA ILE A 71 -14.78 13.46 35.10
C ILE A 71 -13.87 13.58 33.87
N PHE A 72 -12.63 14.05 34.02
CA PHE A 72 -11.67 14.13 32.92
C PHE A 72 -11.31 12.74 32.37
N PHE A 73 -11.06 11.75 33.23
CA PHE A 73 -10.82 10.37 32.80
C PHE A 73 -12.06 9.72 32.17
N LEU A 74 -13.27 10.00 32.66
CA LEU A 74 -14.52 9.55 32.05
C LEU A 74 -14.76 10.20 30.68
N LEU A 75 -14.47 11.49 30.54
CA LEU A 75 -14.54 12.21 29.26
C LEU A 75 -13.47 11.72 28.28
N LEU A 76 -12.28 11.38 28.77
CA LEU A 76 -11.24 10.69 27.99
C LEU A 76 -11.75 9.31 27.53
N ALA A 77 -12.29 8.50 28.43
CA ALA A 77 -12.83 7.18 28.11
C ALA A 77 -14.02 7.26 27.13
N LEU A 78 -14.88 8.26 27.27
CA LEU A 78 -15.99 8.55 26.34
C LEU A 78 -15.50 9.03 24.97
N SER A 79 -14.38 9.75 24.90
CA SER A 79 -13.76 10.15 23.63
C SER A 79 -13.00 9.00 22.95
N PHE A 80 -12.42 8.07 23.71
CA PHE A 80 -11.91 6.80 23.18
C PHE A 80 -13.04 5.85 22.73
N ALA A 81 -14.18 5.82 23.42
CA ALA A 81 -15.35 5.06 22.98
C ALA A 81 -16.00 5.67 21.71
N ALA A 82 -15.88 6.99 21.51
CA ALA A 82 -16.37 7.67 20.32
C ALA A 82 -15.53 7.41 19.05
N SER A 83 -14.34 6.80 19.18
CA SER A 83 -13.55 6.31 18.03
C SER A 83 -13.81 4.83 17.72
N ALA A 84 -14.82 4.20 18.33
CA ALA A 84 -15.29 2.90 17.87
C ALA A 84 -15.79 3.08 16.43
N GLN A 85 -15.05 2.50 15.49
CA GLN A 85 -15.36 2.57 14.08
C GLN A 85 -16.78 2.03 13.88
N ARG A 86 -17.66 2.85 13.34
CA ARG A 86 -19.02 2.41 13.05
C ARG A 86 -18.88 1.36 11.95
N GLU A 87 -19.48 0.19 12.16
CA GLU A 87 -19.45 -0.91 11.20
C GLU A 87 -20.87 -1.39 10.88
N THR A 88 -21.13 -1.69 9.61
CA THR A 88 -22.36 -2.38 9.18
C THR A 88 -22.16 -3.89 9.28
N ASN A 89 -22.88 -4.52 10.21
CA ASN A 89 -22.82 -5.96 10.38
C ASN A 89 -23.50 -6.68 9.20
N ILE A 90 -22.76 -7.54 8.52
CA ILE A 90 -23.22 -8.42 7.45
C ILE A 90 -23.34 -9.82 8.03
N THR A 91 -24.56 -10.36 8.05
CA THR A 91 -24.87 -11.62 8.73
C THR A 91 -24.78 -12.83 7.80
N LEU A 92 -24.56 -14.01 8.37
CA LEU A 92 -24.54 -15.27 7.64
C LEU A 92 -25.83 -15.48 6.83
N GLY A 93 -25.69 -15.97 5.61
CA GLY A 93 -26.77 -16.13 4.63
C GLY A 93 -27.08 -14.88 3.80
N SER A 94 -26.41 -13.75 4.05
CA SER A 94 -26.54 -12.56 3.22
C SER A 94 -25.95 -12.78 1.83
N SER A 95 -26.62 -12.27 0.80
CA SER A 95 -26.17 -12.41 -0.59
C SER A 95 -26.29 -11.09 -1.37
N LEU A 96 -25.45 -10.95 -2.40
CA LEU A 96 -25.45 -9.85 -3.36
C LEU A 96 -25.61 -10.39 -4.77
N THR A 97 -26.22 -9.60 -5.64
CA THR A 97 -26.29 -9.85 -7.08
C THR A 97 -25.87 -8.60 -7.85
N PRO A 98 -25.26 -8.72 -9.04
CA PRO A 98 -24.78 -7.57 -9.79
C PRO A 98 -25.82 -6.48 -10.09
N ILE A 99 -27.10 -6.85 -10.24
CA ILE A 99 -28.16 -5.94 -10.71
C ILE A 99 -28.96 -5.32 -9.56
N THR A 100 -29.52 -6.12 -8.64
CA THR A 100 -30.55 -5.63 -7.71
C THR A 100 -29.97 -5.12 -6.40
N ASN A 101 -28.93 -5.75 -5.90
CA ASN A 101 -28.29 -5.45 -4.62
C ASN A 101 -26.81 -5.75 -4.74
N SER A 102 -26.09 -4.84 -5.39
CA SER A 102 -24.71 -5.08 -5.82
C SER A 102 -23.67 -4.97 -4.71
N SER A 103 -24.00 -4.39 -3.55
CA SER A 103 -23.01 -4.18 -2.49
C SER A 103 -23.55 -4.08 -1.07
N TRP A 104 -22.65 -4.31 -0.11
CA TRP A 104 -22.78 -3.98 1.31
C TRP A 104 -22.05 -2.66 1.58
N LEU A 105 -22.79 -1.65 2.04
CA LEU A 105 -22.27 -0.30 2.31
C LEU A 105 -21.63 -0.21 3.69
N SER A 106 -20.61 0.64 3.83
CA SER A 106 -20.15 1.12 5.13
C SER A 106 -21.21 2.03 5.78
N PRO A 107 -21.17 2.31 7.09
CA PRO A 107 -22.19 3.14 7.75
C PRO A 107 -22.34 4.56 7.21
N SER A 108 -21.27 5.18 6.73
CA SER A 108 -21.34 6.48 6.04
C SER A 108 -21.87 6.38 4.61
N GLY A 109 -21.85 5.18 4.02
CA GLY A 109 -22.13 4.95 2.60
C GLY A 109 -20.99 5.37 1.65
N LEU A 110 -19.86 5.85 2.18
CA LEU A 110 -18.71 6.27 1.37
C LEU A 110 -18.08 5.09 0.64
N TYR A 111 -17.88 3.97 1.35
CA TYR A 111 -17.31 2.75 0.81
C TYR A 111 -18.35 1.64 0.72
N ALA A 112 -18.10 0.70 -0.18
CA ALA A 112 -18.92 -0.48 -0.40
C ALA A 112 -18.06 -1.67 -0.76
N PHE A 113 -18.42 -2.86 -0.25
CA PHE A 113 -17.91 -4.14 -0.74
C PHE A 113 -18.97 -4.81 -1.62
N GLY A 114 -18.61 -5.25 -2.82
CA GLY A 114 -19.51 -5.99 -3.69
C GLY A 114 -19.11 -5.94 -5.16
N PHE A 115 -20.11 -6.04 -6.04
CA PHE A 115 -19.94 -6.04 -7.48
C PHE A 115 -19.70 -4.64 -8.05
N PHE A 116 -18.68 -4.53 -8.90
CA PHE A 116 -18.43 -3.40 -9.78
C PHE A 116 -18.29 -3.89 -11.22
N ARG A 117 -18.54 -3.02 -12.19
CA ARG A 117 -18.47 -3.36 -13.60
C ARG A 117 -17.01 -3.37 -14.05
N GLN A 118 -16.59 -4.45 -14.70
CA GLN A 118 -15.24 -4.63 -15.23
C GLN A 118 -15.35 -5.23 -16.63
N ARG A 119 -14.91 -4.49 -17.65
CA ARG A 119 -15.12 -4.83 -19.07
C ARG A 119 -16.61 -5.13 -19.36
N ASP A 120 -16.91 -6.30 -19.90
CA ASP A 120 -18.26 -6.75 -20.27
C ASP A 120 -19.00 -7.50 -19.15
N GLY A 121 -18.39 -7.63 -17.97
CA GLY A 121 -18.97 -8.33 -16.83
C GLY A 121 -18.82 -7.59 -15.50
N TYR A 122 -18.75 -8.35 -14.42
CA TYR A 122 -18.64 -7.84 -13.07
C TYR A 122 -17.46 -8.47 -12.34
N SER A 123 -16.80 -7.68 -11.50
CA SER A 123 -15.78 -8.15 -10.56
C SER A 123 -16.18 -7.76 -9.15
N ILE A 124 -15.51 -8.31 -8.14
CA ILE A 124 -15.83 -8.06 -6.73
C ILE A 124 -14.70 -7.28 -6.08
N GLY A 125 -15.04 -6.30 -5.26
CA GLY A 125 -14.04 -5.49 -4.59
C GLY A 125 -14.63 -4.48 -3.62
N VAL A 126 -13.75 -3.63 -3.09
CA VAL A 126 -14.11 -2.43 -2.34
C VAL A 126 -13.99 -1.23 -3.27
N PHE A 127 -15.01 -0.38 -3.27
CA PHE A 127 -15.04 0.84 -4.08
C PHE A 127 -15.72 1.98 -3.33
N LEU A 128 -15.43 3.21 -3.76
CA LEU A 128 -16.17 4.39 -3.34
C LEU A 128 -17.56 4.39 -3.98
N SER A 129 -18.60 4.30 -3.15
CA SER A 129 -20.00 4.21 -3.59
C SER A 129 -20.73 5.56 -3.60
N GLY A 130 -20.22 6.55 -2.87
CA GLY A 130 -20.84 7.88 -2.72
C GLY A 130 -20.48 8.90 -3.80
N ILE A 131 -19.80 8.50 -4.88
CA ILE A 131 -19.33 9.37 -5.96
C ILE A 131 -19.86 8.89 -7.33
N SER A 132 -19.97 9.81 -8.29
CA SER A 132 -20.57 9.56 -9.60
C SER A 132 -19.79 8.52 -10.45
N GLN A 133 -18.48 8.43 -10.27
CA GLN A 133 -17.62 7.39 -10.86
C GLN A 133 -17.07 6.47 -9.77
N LYS A 134 -17.52 5.21 -9.76
CA LYS A 134 -17.03 4.20 -8.80
C LYS A 134 -15.51 4.05 -8.95
N THR A 135 -14.78 4.46 -7.94
CA THR A 135 -13.34 4.26 -7.86
C THR A 135 -13.06 3.01 -7.05
N VAL A 136 -12.46 2.00 -7.68
CA VAL A 136 -12.09 0.75 -7.03
C VAL A 136 -10.78 0.97 -6.25
N VAL A 137 -10.79 0.59 -4.98
CA VAL A 137 -9.67 0.73 -4.04
C VAL A 137 -9.12 -0.63 -3.60
N TRP A 138 -9.85 -1.71 -3.88
CA TRP A 138 -9.40 -3.08 -3.66
C TRP A 138 -10.20 -4.01 -4.57
N ALA A 139 -9.54 -4.97 -5.24
CA ALA A 139 -10.19 -5.93 -6.12
C ALA A 139 -9.88 -7.37 -5.68
N ALA A 140 -10.92 -8.15 -5.41
CA ALA A 140 -10.80 -9.58 -5.12
C ALA A 140 -10.51 -10.36 -6.40
N ARG A 141 -9.57 -11.30 -6.35
CA ARG A 141 -9.19 -12.18 -7.47
C ARG A 141 -9.11 -11.42 -8.81
N ARG A 142 -8.38 -10.30 -8.82
CA ARG A 142 -8.32 -9.33 -9.93
C ARG A 142 -7.88 -9.90 -11.29
N ASP A 143 -7.27 -11.09 -11.30
CA ASP A 143 -6.83 -11.81 -12.50
C ASP A 143 -7.85 -12.82 -13.03
N ASP A 144 -8.94 -13.06 -12.29
CA ASP A 144 -10.04 -13.89 -12.78
C ASP A 144 -10.86 -13.14 -13.85
N ALA A 145 -11.46 -13.91 -14.77
CA ALA A 145 -12.40 -13.35 -15.73
C ALA A 145 -13.63 -12.74 -15.03
N PRO A 146 -14.13 -11.57 -15.49
CA PRO A 146 -15.36 -10.99 -14.98
C PRO A 146 -16.55 -11.95 -15.08
N VAL A 147 -17.44 -11.88 -14.10
CA VAL A 147 -18.58 -12.79 -13.96
C VAL A 147 -19.84 -12.21 -14.62
N PRO A 148 -20.77 -13.06 -15.07
CA PRO A 148 -22.03 -12.59 -15.68
C PRO A 148 -22.97 -11.95 -14.65
N SER A 149 -24.01 -11.27 -15.16
CA SER A 149 -24.99 -10.55 -14.34
C SER A 149 -25.89 -11.41 -13.45
N ASN A 150 -25.93 -12.73 -13.69
CA ASN A 150 -26.66 -13.71 -12.89
C ASN A 150 -25.80 -14.39 -11.81
N ALA A 151 -24.56 -13.95 -11.62
CA ALA A 151 -23.72 -14.43 -10.54
C ALA A 151 -24.28 -14.01 -9.18
N THR A 152 -24.01 -14.81 -8.14
CA THR A 152 -24.38 -14.48 -6.76
C THR A 152 -23.17 -14.55 -5.86
N LEU A 153 -22.96 -13.50 -5.07
CA LEU A 153 -21.96 -13.48 -4.00
C LEU A 153 -22.68 -13.78 -2.69
N LEU A 154 -22.26 -14.83 -2.00
CA LEU A 154 -22.94 -15.36 -0.81
C LEU A 154 -21.98 -15.37 0.37
N PHE A 155 -22.37 -14.75 1.48
CA PHE A 155 -21.79 -15.03 2.77
C PHE A 155 -22.51 -16.24 3.35
N THR A 156 -21.89 -17.41 3.25
CA THR A 156 -22.52 -18.71 3.52
C THR A 156 -22.80 -18.91 5.01
N ARG A 157 -23.68 -19.87 5.34
CA ARG A 157 -23.93 -20.27 6.74
C ARG A 157 -22.74 -20.96 7.42
N ASN A 158 -21.78 -21.47 6.63
CA ASN A 158 -20.52 -22.03 7.15
C ASN A 158 -19.37 -21.00 7.18
N GLY A 159 -19.67 -19.71 7.09
CA GLY A 159 -18.70 -18.65 7.35
C GLY A 159 -17.69 -18.37 6.24
N ARG A 160 -18.09 -18.62 4.98
CA ARG A 160 -17.25 -18.36 3.80
C ARG A 160 -17.89 -17.30 2.91
N VAL A 161 -17.08 -16.46 2.27
CA VAL A 161 -17.55 -15.55 1.22
C VAL A 161 -17.25 -16.20 -0.13
N VAL A 162 -18.29 -16.68 -0.80
CA VAL A 162 -18.17 -17.46 -2.04
C VAL A 162 -18.96 -16.83 -3.17
N LEU A 163 -18.44 -16.96 -4.37
CA LEU A 163 -19.17 -16.70 -5.60
C LEU A 163 -19.77 -18.01 -6.10
N THR A 164 -21.08 -18.01 -6.32
CA THR A 164 -21.80 -19.12 -6.96
C THR A 164 -22.13 -18.75 -8.40
N SER A 165 -21.65 -19.57 -9.35
CA SER A 165 -22.03 -19.49 -10.76
C SER A 165 -23.35 -20.23 -11.01
N ALA A 166 -24.07 -19.84 -12.08
CA ALA A 166 -25.26 -20.53 -12.56
C ALA A 166 -25.02 -22.03 -12.90
N GLN A 167 -23.76 -22.43 -13.12
CA GLN A 167 -23.38 -23.83 -13.36
C GLN A 167 -23.13 -24.64 -12.07
N GLY A 168 -23.35 -24.05 -10.89
CA GLY A 168 -23.27 -24.74 -9.59
C GLY A 168 -21.87 -24.81 -8.96
N GLY A 169 -20.87 -24.15 -9.55
CA GLY A 169 -19.53 -24.04 -8.96
C GLY A 169 -19.46 -22.95 -7.88
N GLU A 170 -18.80 -23.26 -6.76
CA GLU A 170 -18.46 -22.31 -5.69
C GLU A 170 -16.98 -21.92 -5.75
N THR A 171 -16.71 -20.62 -5.85
CA THR A 171 -15.36 -20.06 -5.81
C THR A 171 -15.19 -19.21 -4.56
N SER A 172 -14.17 -19.48 -3.73
CA SER A 172 -13.86 -18.63 -2.57
C SER A 172 -13.35 -17.27 -3.06
N ILE A 173 -13.95 -16.18 -2.58
CA ILE A 173 -13.52 -14.81 -2.92
C ILE A 173 -12.43 -14.32 -1.99
N VAL A 174 -12.48 -14.75 -0.73
CA VAL A 174 -11.47 -14.49 0.31
C VAL A 174 -11.06 -15.79 0.97
N SER A 175 -9.85 -15.81 1.52
CA SER A 175 -9.25 -16.96 2.18
C SER A 175 -8.99 -16.63 3.64
N ALA A 176 -10.00 -16.86 4.49
CA ALA A 176 -9.86 -16.71 5.94
C ALA A 176 -9.23 -17.96 6.57
N SER A 177 -8.52 -17.77 7.68
CA SER A 177 -7.87 -18.86 8.44
C SER A 177 -8.87 -19.83 9.08
N GLN A 178 -10.09 -19.37 9.33
CA GLN A 178 -11.18 -20.13 9.94
C GLN A 178 -12.55 -19.63 9.45
N PRO A 179 -13.67 -20.35 9.72
CA PRO A 179 -15.01 -19.88 9.41
C PRO A 179 -15.35 -18.55 10.11
N ALA A 180 -15.88 -17.59 9.36
CA ALA A 180 -16.38 -16.34 9.91
C ALA A 180 -17.80 -16.50 10.49
N SER A 181 -18.13 -15.79 11.56
CA SER A 181 -19.51 -15.65 12.05
C SER A 181 -20.15 -14.33 11.65
N LEU A 182 -19.33 -13.34 11.26
CA LEU A 182 -19.75 -11.98 10.94
C LEU A 182 -18.79 -11.39 9.91
N ALA A 183 -19.31 -10.53 9.04
CA ALA A 183 -18.52 -9.66 8.20
C ALA A 183 -18.91 -8.19 8.44
N SER A 184 -18.04 -7.25 8.11
CA SER A 184 -18.38 -5.84 8.15
C SER A 184 -17.69 -5.01 7.08
N MET A 185 -18.32 -3.89 6.73
CA MET A 185 -17.73 -2.85 5.91
C MET A 185 -17.52 -1.60 6.76
N SER A 186 -16.27 -1.14 6.85
CA SER A 186 -15.88 0.00 7.66
C SER A 186 -15.79 1.30 6.85
N ASP A 187 -15.96 2.44 7.52
CA ASP A 187 -15.79 3.78 6.94
C ASP A 187 -14.33 4.14 6.59
N SER A 188 -13.34 3.32 6.97
CA SER A 188 -11.97 3.44 6.43
C SER A 188 -11.81 2.77 5.06
N GLY A 189 -12.79 2.00 4.58
CA GLY A 189 -12.65 1.17 3.38
C GLY A 189 -12.12 -0.23 3.67
N ASN A 190 -12.04 -0.64 4.95
CA ASN A 190 -11.66 -2.00 5.32
C ASN A 190 -12.88 -2.93 5.32
N PHE A 191 -12.82 -4.03 4.56
CA PHE A 191 -13.79 -5.13 4.62
C PHE A 191 -13.21 -6.24 5.50
N VAL A 192 -13.94 -6.63 6.55
CA VAL A 192 -13.40 -7.47 7.63
C VAL A 192 -14.29 -8.69 7.86
N LEU A 193 -13.66 -9.84 8.13
CA LEU A 193 -14.32 -11.05 8.62
C LEU A 193 -13.92 -11.31 10.07
N TYR A 194 -14.91 -11.68 10.88
CA TYR A 194 -14.76 -11.97 12.31
C TYR A 194 -15.16 -13.40 12.67
N ASN A 195 -14.48 -13.98 13.66
CA ASN A 195 -14.94 -15.20 14.33
C ASN A 195 -16.03 -14.89 15.39
N SER A 196 -16.50 -15.94 16.07
CA SER A 196 -17.55 -15.84 17.11
C SER A 196 -17.17 -14.94 18.28
N ASP A 197 -15.88 -14.84 18.58
CA ASP A 197 -15.33 -14.02 19.66
C ASP A 197 -15.08 -12.56 19.22
N ARG A 198 -15.48 -12.21 17.98
CA ARG A 198 -15.28 -10.89 17.34
C ARG A 198 -13.81 -10.55 17.09
N GLU A 199 -12.95 -11.56 16.97
CA GLU A 199 -11.56 -11.37 16.54
C GLU A 199 -11.49 -11.31 15.01
N ILE A 200 -10.62 -10.46 14.49
CA ILE A 200 -10.37 -10.34 13.05
C ILE A 200 -9.64 -11.59 12.57
N ILE A 201 -10.24 -12.29 11.60
CA ILE A 201 -9.64 -13.49 11.00
C ILE A 201 -9.20 -13.30 9.55
N TRP A 202 -9.67 -12.23 8.92
CA TRP A 202 -9.30 -11.79 7.59
C TRP A 202 -9.74 -10.34 7.40
N GLN A 203 -8.96 -9.54 6.68
CA GLN A 203 -9.34 -8.17 6.31
C GLN A 203 -8.72 -7.75 4.98
N SER A 204 -9.41 -6.91 4.21
CA SER A 204 -8.93 -6.47 2.89
C SER A 204 -7.64 -5.66 2.97
N PHE A 205 -7.43 -4.94 4.08
CA PHE A 205 -6.22 -4.13 4.30
C PHE A 205 -4.92 -4.95 4.34
N ASP A 206 -4.98 -6.23 4.72
CA ASP A 206 -3.82 -7.12 4.73
C ASP A 206 -3.53 -7.74 3.34
N HIS A 207 -4.39 -7.47 2.35
CA HIS A 207 -4.29 -8.01 0.99
C HIS A 207 -4.42 -6.89 -0.06
N PRO A 208 -3.60 -5.83 -0.02
CA PRO A 208 -3.75 -4.69 -0.92
C PRO A 208 -3.60 -5.07 -2.40
N THR A 209 -4.17 -4.26 -3.29
CA THR A 209 -3.99 -4.37 -4.74
C THR A 209 -3.01 -3.30 -5.23
N ASP A 210 -3.53 -2.19 -5.72
CA ASP A 210 -2.83 -1.05 -6.31
C ASP A 210 -2.95 0.21 -5.43
N THR A 211 -3.77 0.17 -4.39
CA THR A 211 -4.18 1.34 -3.61
C THR A 211 -3.82 1.15 -2.13
N LEU A 212 -3.33 2.23 -1.51
CA LEU A 212 -3.14 2.34 -0.06
C LEU A 212 -4.07 3.46 0.46
N LEU A 213 -4.99 3.10 1.34
CA LEU A 213 -5.94 4.02 1.95
C LEU A 213 -5.43 4.62 3.27
N PRO A 214 -5.99 5.75 3.74
CA PRO A 214 -5.70 6.24 5.07
C PRO A 214 -5.99 5.17 6.12
N THR A 215 -5.19 5.13 7.20
CA THR A 215 -5.25 4.12 8.28
C THR A 215 -4.83 2.69 7.89
N GLN A 216 -4.65 2.40 6.60
CA GLN A 216 -4.05 1.16 6.14
C GLN A 216 -2.52 1.23 6.31
N GLN A 217 -1.92 0.10 6.68
CA GLN A 217 -0.47 -0.04 6.78
C GLN A 217 0.00 -1.08 5.78
N LEU A 218 0.96 -0.72 4.93
CA LEU A 218 1.70 -1.70 4.13
C LEU A 218 2.86 -2.21 4.99
N ARG A 219 2.74 -3.45 5.46
CA ARG A 219 3.74 -4.08 6.34
C ARG A 219 5.00 -4.49 5.57
N ALA A 220 6.10 -4.65 6.30
CA ALA A 220 7.29 -5.30 5.78
C ALA A 220 6.95 -6.64 5.11
N GLY A 221 7.46 -6.85 3.90
CA GLY A 221 7.18 -7.99 3.02
C GLY A 221 5.94 -7.83 2.13
N ALA A 222 5.08 -6.83 2.37
CA ALA A 222 3.90 -6.59 1.55
C ALA A 222 4.20 -5.68 0.35
N GLU A 223 3.36 -5.79 -0.68
CA GLU A 223 3.50 -5.06 -1.93
C GLU A 223 2.17 -4.51 -2.45
N LEU A 224 2.25 -3.41 -3.19
CA LEU A 224 1.20 -2.97 -4.12
C LEU A 224 1.64 -3.35 -5.53
N VAL A 225 0.70 -3.77 -6.37
CA VAL A 225 0.96 -4.12 -7.77
C VAL A 225 0.05 -3.31 -8.68
N SER A 226 0.64 -2.68 -9.70
CA SER A 226 -0.09 -1.84 -10.65
C SER A 226 -1.20 -2.62 -11.36
N PRO A 227 -2.23 -1.94 -11.89
CA PRO A 227 -3.11 -2.53 -12.89
C PRO A 227 -2.44 -2.60 -14.27
N VAL A 228 -3.01 -3.40 -15.18
CA VAL A 228 -2.62 -3.41 -16.60
C VAL A 228 -2.96 -2.08 -17.28
N SER A 229 -4.11 -1.50 -16.95
CA SER A 229 -4.53 -0.18 -17.41
C SER A 229 -5.59 0.43 -16.50
N GLU A 230 -5.98 1.68 -16.73
CA GLU A 230 -7.09 2.33 -16.01
C GLU A 230 -8.41 1.57 -16.12
N THR A 231 -8.59 0.80 -17.19
CA THR A 231 -9.83 0.04 -17.46
C THR A 231 -9.68 -1.45 -17.18
N GLU A 232 -8.46 -1.94 -16.95
CA GLU A 232 -8.14 -3.33 -16.69
C GLU A 232 -7.39 -3.47 -15.38
N LEU A 233 -8.14 -3.83 -14.33
CA LEU A 233 -7.61 -3.96 -12.99
C LEU A 233 -6.85 -5.26 -12.75
N SER A 234 -6.58 -6.10 -13.76
CA SER A 234 -5.72 -7.28 -13.59
C SER A 234 -4.28 -6.88 -13.27
N THR A 235 -3.48 -7.82 -12.79
CA THR A 235 -2.11 -7.62 -12.34
C THR A 235 -1.24 -7.08 -13.49
N GLY A 236 -0.69 -5.88 -13.28
CA GLY A 236 0.20 -5.19 -14.20
C GLY A 236 1.66 -5.58 -14.02
N ILE A 237 2.56 -4.72 -14.49
CA ILE A 237 4.00 -5.02 -14.60
C ILE A 237 4.87 -4.25 -13.61
N TYR A 238 4.28 -3.48 -12.70
CA TYR A 238 5.02 -2.71 -11.69
C TYR A 238 4.56 -3.06 -10.29
N LEU A 239 5.50 -3.04 -9.35
CA LEU A 239 5.22 -3.22 -7.93
C LEU A 239 5.90 -2.15 -7.08
N LEU A 240 5.27 -1.81 -5.96
CA LEU A 240 5.84 -1.04 -4.85
C LEU A 240 5.93 -2.00 -3.66
N LYS A 241 7.13 -2.22 -3.15
CA LYS A 241 7.40 -3.18 -2.08
C LYS A 241 7.89 -2.49 -0.84
N MET A 242 7.26 -2.77 0.29
CA MET A 242 7.83 -2.48 1.61
C MET A 242 8.73 -3.66 1.97
N GLN A 243 10.02 -3.58 1.67
CA GLN A 243 10.97 -4.66 1.86
C GLN A 243 11.21 -4.96 3.35
N THR A 244 11.63 -6.19 3.65
CA THR A 244 11.89 -6.65 5.03
C THR A 244 13.12 -5.99 5.68
N ASP A 245 14.00 -5.39 4.89
CA ASP A 245 15.17 -4.63 5.34
C ASP A 245 14.82 -3.16 5.70
N GLY A 246 13.58 -2.74 5.47
CA GLY A 246 13.07 -1.41 5.75
C GLY A 246 13.06 -0.45 4.57
N ASN A 247 13.43 -0.89 3.37
CA ASN A 247 13.38 -0.06 2.17
C ASN A 247 12.01 -0.11 1.49
N LEU A 248 11.48 1.06 1.13
CA LEU A 248 10.30 1.17 0.27
C LEU A 248 10.76 1.35 -1.17
N VAL A 249 10.50 0.40 -2.06
CA VAL A 249 11.10 0.46 -3.41
C VAL A 249 10.11 0.09 -4.49
N GLN A 250 10.19 0.76 -5.64
CA GLN A 250 9.45 0.37 -6.85
C GLN A 250 10.33 -0.41 -7.83
N TYR A 251 9.75 -1.48 -8.38
CA TYR A 251 10.40 -2.41 -9.31
C TYR A 251 9.46 -2.82 -10.45
N PRO A 252 9.99 -3.25 -11.60
CA PRO A 252 9.25 -4.08 -12.53
C PRO A 252 8.98 -5.46 -11.91
N VAL A 253 7.84 -6.05 -12.21
CA VAL A 253 7.49 -7.42 -11.79
C VAL A 253 8.49 -8.42 -12.39
N ASN A 254 8.72 -9.54 -11.69
CA ASN A 254 9.67 -10.60 -12.08
C ASN A 254 11.14 -10.15 -12.15
N THR A 255 11.52 -9.07 -11.46
CA THR A 255 12.92 -8.65 -11.32
C THR A 255 13.44 -8.93 -9.90
N PRO A 256 14.75 -9.18 -9.73
CA PRO A 256 15.38 -9.23 -8.42
C PRO A 256 15.29 -7.89 -7.68
N ASP A 257 15.02 -7.95 -6.38
CA ASP A 257 15.05 -6.85 -5.41
C ASP A 257 16.47 -6.25 -5.23
N THR A 258 17.01 -5.62 -6.27
CA THR A 258 18.38 -5.08 -6.30
C THR A 258 18.39 -3.64 -6.80
N ALA A 259 19.44 -2.89 -6.44
CA ALA A 259 19.57 -1.50 -6.86
C ALA A 259 19.52 -1.31 -8.39
N THR A 260 19.92 -2.33 -9.16
CA THR A 260 19.89 -2.32 -10.63
C THR A 260 18.48 -2.20 -11.18
N TYR A 261 17.46 -2.79 -10.55
CA TYR A 261 16.08 -2.75 -11.02
C TYR A 261 15.20 -1.70 -10.33
N ALA A 262 15.67 -1.16 -9.20
CA ALA A 262 14.97 -0.10 -8.49
C ALA A 262 14.89 1.17 -9.35
N TYR A 263 13.71 1.79 -9.43
CA TYR A 263 13.52 3.08 -10.12
C TYR A 263 12.92 4.17 -9.23
N PHE A 264 12.41 3.81 -8.07
CA PHE A 264 12.10 4.72 -6.98
C PHE A 264 12.51 4.06 -5.66
N ASP A 265 13.35 4.75 -4.90
CA ASP A 265 13.81 4.32 -3.60
C ASP A 265 14.10 5.59 -2.79
N PRO A 266 13.23 5.98 -1.84
CA PRO A 266 13.44 7.16 -1.03
C PRO A 266 14.65 6.99 -0.11
N LYS A 267 15.23 5.79 0.03
CA LYS A 267 16.31 5.39 0.94
C LYS A 267 15.86 5.40 2.40
N SER A 268 15.67 4.22 2.98
CA SER A 268 15.39 4.04 4.41
C SER A 268 16.17 2.85 4.95
N ASN A 269 16.13 2.64 6.26
CA ASN A 269 16.77 1.49 6.88
C ASN A 269 16.04 1.12 8.17
N GLY A 270 16.05 -0.17 8.48
CA GLY A 270 15.52 -0.72 9.72
C GLY A 270 14.63 -1.93 9.46
N GLY A 271 14.79 -3.00 10.23
CA GLY A 271 13.90 -4.15 10.14
C GLY A 271 12.46 -3.80 10.54
N ASP A 272 11.49 -4.50 9.94
CA ASP A 272 10.07 -4.42 10.29
C ASP A 272 9.46 -3.01 10.21
N VAL A 273 9.78 -2.28 9.13
CA VAL A 273 9.19 -0.97 8.84
C VAL A 273 7.82 -1.11 8.19
N THR A 274 6.90 -0.19 8.51
CA THR A 274 5.60 -0.08 7.85
C THR A 274 5.47 1.25 7.10
N LEU A 275 4.82 1.22 5.94
CA LEU A 275 4.38 2.41 5.22
C LEU A 275 2.96 2.77 5.63
N ASN A 276 2.75 4.03 6.00
CA ASN A 276 1.52 4.53 6.60
C ASN A 276 1.04 5.78 5.85
N LEU A 277 -0.28 5.91 5.69
CA LEU A 277 -0.92 7.07 5.10
C LEU A 277 -1.90 7.71 6.10
N ASP A 278 -1.69 8.99 6.40
CA ASP A 278 -2.64 9.78 7.18
C ASP A 278 -3.74 10.39 6.27
N PRO A 279 -4.92 10.72 6.83
CA PRO A 279 -6.02 11.31 6.06
C PRO A 279 -5.68 12.62 5.34
N ASP A 280 -4.70 13.37 5.82
CA ASP A 280 -4.21 14.63 5.22
C ASP A 280 -3.17 14.40 4.11
N GLY A 281 -3.00 13.15 3.66
CA GLY A 281 -2.09 12.77 2.59
C GLY A 281 -0.63 12.66 3.00
N ARG A 282 -0.33 12.69 4.30
CA ARG A 282 1.04 12.44 4.80
C ARG A 282 1.38 10.96 4.70
N LEU A 283 2.39 10.64 3.90
CA LEU A 283 2.93 9.30 3.68
C LEU A 283 4.26 9.18 4.42
N TYR A 284 4.41 8.18 5.28
CA TYR A 284 5.57 8.06 6.15
C TYR A 284 5.88 6.62 6.55
N LEU A 285 7.12 6.43 7.02
CA LEU A 285 7.64 5.15 7.48
C LEU A 285 7.74 5.13 9.00
N LEU A 286 7.19 4.08 9.61
CA LEU A 286 7.36 3.78 11.03
C LEU A 286 8.25 2.56 11.20
N ASN A 287 9.18 2.60 12.16
CA ASN A 287 9.91 1.39 12.55
C ASN A 287 9.08 0.50 13.50
N SER A 288 9.64 -0.63 13.91
CA SER A 288 9.01 -1.59 14.83
C SER A 288 8.63 -1.02 16.21
N THR A 289 9.20 0.12 16.62
CA THR A 289 8.83 0.81 17.87
C THR A 289 7.70 1.83 17.69
N GLY A 290 7.22 2.03 16.46
CA GLY A 290 6.25 3.06 16.10
C GLY A 290 6.87 4.46 15.95
N PHE A 291 8.20 4.57 15.89
CA PHE A 291 8.88 5.84 15.67
C PHE A 291 8.91 6.17 14.18
N ASN A 292 8.55 7.40 13.83
CA ASN A 292 8.63 7.88 12.46
C ASN A 292 10.09 8.09 12.06
N ILE A 293 10.56 7.25 11.12
CA ILE A 293 11.93 7.31 10.62
C ILE A 293 12.06 8.15 9.36
N LYS A 294 10.95 8.38 8.63
CA LYS A 294 10.96 9.13 7.37
C LYS A 294 9.57 9.58 6.95
N ASN A 295 9.44 10.86 6.57
CA ASN A 295 8.33 11.35 5.78
C ASN A 295 8.68 11.26 4.29
N ILE A 296 7.75 10.73 3.48
CA ILE A 296 7.85 10.67 2.02
C ILE A 296 7.10 11.85 1.40
N THR A 297 5.96 12.23 1.99
CA THR A 297 5.22 13.46 1.66
C THR A 297 5.04 14.31 2.91
N ASP A 298 4.85 15.61 2.72
CA ASP A 298 4.66 16.56 3.84
C ASP A 298 3.25 16.48 4.45
N GLY A 299 2.25 16.04 3.67
CA GLY A 299 0.84 16.07 4.07
C GLY A 299 0.24 17.48 4.05
N GLY A 300 -0.74 17.73 4.91
CA GLY A 300 -1.43 19.02 4.99
C GLY A 300 -2.46 19.27 3.88
N TYR A 301 -2.86 18.23 3.15
CA TYR A 301 -3.94 18.34 2.17
C TYR A 301 -5.32 18.38 2.87
N PRO A 302 -6.35 18.95 2.22
CA PRO A 302 -7.69 19.02 2.81
C PRO A 302 -8.22 17.63 3.19
N THR A 303 -8.78 17.53 4.39
CA THR A 303 -9.42 16.31 4.92
C THR A 303 -10.92 16.44 5.06
N LYS A 304 -11.42 17.68 5.16
CA LYS A 304 -12.85 17.93 5.23
C LYS A 304 -13.46 17.73 3.85
N GLU A 305 -14.46 16.85 3.78
CA GLU A 305 -15.21 16.57 2.54
C GLU A 305 -14.30 16.19 1.36
N THR A 306 -13.10 15.70 1.65
CA THR A 306 -12.04 15.38 0.70
C THR A 306 -11.46 14.05 1.09
N ILE A 307 -11.20 13.20 0.10
CA ILE A 307 -10.52 11.93 0.28
C ILE A 307 -9.13 12.02 -0.35
N ASN A 308 -8.14 11.54 0.39
CA ASN A 308 -6.77 11.38 -0.08
C ASN A 308 -6.43 9.88 -0.08
N MET A 309 -5.87 9.38 -1.17
CA MET A 309 -5.44 7.98 -1.29
C MET A 309 -4.16 7.89 -2.11
N MET A 310 -3.35 6.87 -1.83
CA MET A 310 -2.18 6.57 -2.64
C MET A 310 -2.51 5.45 -3.64
N LYS A 311 -2.10 5.60 -4.90
CA LYS A 311 -2.27 4.58 -5.94
C LYS A 311 -0.97 4.33 -6.72
N LEU A 312 -0.68 3.07 -7.02
CA LEU A 312 0.33 2.66 -8.00
C LEU A 312 -0.38 2.47 -9.34
N ASP A 313 -0.20 3.43 -10.24
CA ASP A 313 -0.92 3.42 -11.51
C ASP A 313 -0.29 2.48 -12.54
N ALA A 314 -1.01 2.25 -13.65
CA ALA A 314 -0.59 1.34 -14.71
C ALA A 314 0.76 1.71 -15.35
N ASP A 315 1.14 2.99 -15.29
CA ASP A 315 2.44 3.48 -15.76
C ASP A 315 3.58 3.24 -14.76
N GLY A 316 3.30 2.64 -13.61
CA GLY A 316 4.30 2.32 -12.59
C GLY A 316 4.67 3.49 -11.70
N ILE A 317 3.98 4.62 -11.76
CA ILE A 317 4.22 5.78 -10.89
C ILE A 317 3.27 5.72 -9.70
N PHE A 318 3.82 5.95 -8.51
CA PHE A 318 3.06 5.98 -7.27
C PHE A 318 2.60 7.41 -6.99
N ARG A 319 1.28 7.63 -6.89
CA ARG A 319 0.68 8.96 -6.81
C ARG A 319 -0.22 9.13 -5.59
N LEU A 320 -0.20 10.32 -5.02
CA LEU A 320 -1.20 10.77 -4.05
C LEU A 320 -2.32 11.44 -4.82
N TYR A 321 -3.52 10.89 -4.71
CA TYR A 321 -4.72 11.41 -5.30
C TYR A 321 -5.59 12.10 -4.26
N SER A 322 -6.12 13.26 -4.61
CA SER A 322 -7.08 14.01 -3.81
C SER A 322 -8.36 14.26 -4.59
N GLN A 323 -9.52 14.02 -3.97
CA GLN A 323 -10.84 14.27 -4.55
C GLN A 323 -11.78 14.91 -3.53
N ASN A 324 -12.42 16.01 -3.94
CA ASN A 324 -13.49 16.65 -3.18
C ASN A 324 -14.81 15.91 -3.44
N LEU A 325 -15.48 15.47 -2.37
CA LEU A 325 -16.69 14.66 -2.38
C LEU A 325 -17.99 15.48 -2.57
N THR A 326 -17.95 16.81 -2.39
CA THR A 326 -19.15 17.68 -2.53
C THR A 326 -19.41 18.16 -3.95
N LEU A 327 -18.37 18.20 -4.76
CA LEU A 327 -18.45 18.52 -6.17
C LEU A 327 -18.42 17.19 -6.92
N ASN A 328 -18.92 17.13 -8.16
CA ASN A 328 -18.55 16.05 -9.09
C ASN A 328 -17.06 16.19 -9.46
N GLY A 329 -16.19 16.17 -8.45
CA GLY A 329 -14.78 16.46 -8.55
C GLY A 329 -14.07 15.30 -9.22
N ASN A 330 -13.20 15.61 -10.16
CA ASN A 330 -12.27 14.62 -10.68
C ASN A 330 -11.14 14.39 -9.67
N TRP A 331 -10.55 13.20 -9.74
CA TRP A 331 -9.30 12.91 -9.06
C TRP A 331 -8.21 13.86 -9.54
N SER A 332 -7.44 14.40 -8.59
CA SER A 332 -6.26 15.20 -8.88
C SER A 332 -5.03 14.54 -8.27
N ALA A 333 -4.00 14.30 -9.07
CA ALA A 333 -2.71 13.86 -8.57
C ALA A 333 -1.98 15.05 -7.96
N VAL A 334 -1.80 15.05 -6.64
CA VAL A 334 -1.18 16.17 -5.89
C VAL A 334 0.28 15.89 -5.51
N TRP A 335 0.73 14.65 -5.66
CA TRP A 335 2.12 14.22 -5.52
C TRP A 335 2.37 12.96 -6.36
N SER A 336 3.60 12.77 -6.84
CA SER A 336 4.03 11.55 -7.52
C SER A 336 5.48 11.17 -7.13
N SER A 337 5.79 9.87 -7.18
CA SER A 337 7.13 9.35 -6.88
C SER A 337 8.19 9.83 -7.88
N THR A 338 7.75 10.18 -9.09
CA THR A 338 8.55 10.80 -10.15
C THR A 338 7.65 11.63 -11.06
N SER A 339 8.21 12.68 -11.66
CA SER A 339 7.58 13.43 -12.76
C SER A 339 8.00 12.91 -14.14
N ASP A 340 9.06 12.09 -14.20
CA ASP A 340 9.55 11.48 -15.43
C ASP A 340 8.80 10.17 -15.69
N LYS A 341 7.97 10.16 -16.74
CA LYS A 341 7.18 9.00 -17.16
C LYS A 341 8.02 7.88 -17.80
N CYS A 342 9.29 8.13 -18.10
CA CYS A 342 10.25 7.11 -18.56
C CYS A 342 11.13 6.55 -17.44
N GLN A 343 10.99 7.05 -16.20
CA GLN A 343 11.70 6.52 -15.04
C GLN A 343 11.30 5.07 -14.70
N PRO A 344 10.02 4.65 -14.78
CA PRO A 344 9.65 3.25 -14.61
C PRO A 344 10.35 2.36 -15.64
N LYS A 345 11.10 1.37 -15.15
CA LYS A 345 11.90 0.48 -15.99
C LYS A 345 11.01 -0.56 -16.68
N GLY A 346 11.26 -0.84 -17.95
CA GLY A 346 10.53 -1.87 -18.69
C GLY A 346 9.26 -1.38 -19.41
N SER A 347 8.93 -0.09 -19.37
CA SER A 347 7.74 0.49 -20.04
C SER A 347 7.63 0.15 -21.54
N CYS A 348 8.76 0.07 -22.25
CA CYS A 348 8.80 -0.09 -23.71
C CYS A 348 9.13 -1.50 -24.20
N GLY A 349 9.19 -2.47 -23.28
CA GLY A 349 9.56 -3.84 -23.60
C GLY A 349 10.98 -3.97 -24.20
N LEU A 350 11.31 -5.18 -24.64
CA LEU A 350 12.64 -5.49 -25.19
C LEU A 350 12.90 -4.75 -26.51
N ASN A 351 14.13 -4.27 -26.70
CA ASN A 351 14.59 -3.54 -27.91
C ASN A 351 13.79 -2.25 -28.22
N GLY A 352 13.06 -1.72 -27.25
CA GLY A 352 12.43 -0.40 -27.31
C GLY A 352 13.02 0.51 -26.23
N TYR A 353 12.97 1.81 -26.45
CA TYR A 353 13.37 2.82 -25.47
C TYR A 353 12.27 3.85 -25.27
N CYS A 354 12.23 4.43 -24.08
CA CYS A 354 11.24 5.42 -23.69
C CYS A 354 11.77 6.83 -23.94
N VAL A 355 10.92 7.69 -24.48
CA VAL A 355 11.15 9.13 -24.55
C VAL A 355 9.96 9.88 -23.99
N VAL A 356 10.22 10.99 -23.31
CA VAL A 356 9.14 11.89 -22.87
C VAL A 356 8.90 12.92 -23.97
N LYS A 357 7.69 12.91 -24.53
CA LYS A 357 7.23 13.86 -25.54
C LYS A 357 5.92 14.46 -25.09
N ASP A 358 5.83 15.79 -25.08
CA ASP A 358 4.63 16.52 -24.64
C ASP A 358 4.12 16.08 -23.24
N GLN A 359 5.05 15.77 -22.31
CA GLN A 359 4.78 15.26 -20.96
C GLN A 359 4.13 13.86 -20.91
N GLU A 360 4.14 13.13 -22.03
CA GLU A 360 3.72 11.74 -22.13
C GLU A 360 4.91 10.83 -22.44
N ALA A 361 4.87 9.60 -21.94
CA ALA A 361 5.84 8.58 -22.32
C ALA A 361 5.47 8.02 -23.70
N GLU A 362 6.43 8.01 -24.61
CA GLU A 362 6.32 7.38 -25.91
C GLU A 362 7.42 6.32 -26.05
N CYS A 363 7.04 5.14 -26.51
CA CYS A 363 7.97 4.06 -26.78
C CYS A 363 8.38 4.05 -28.25
N ILE A 364 9.69 3.98 -28.50
CA ILE A 364 10.26 3.95 -29.84
C ILE A 364 11.11 2.68 -29.97
N CYS A 365 10.95 1.96 -31.08
CA CYS A 365 11.83 0.83 -31.37
C CYS A 365 13.22 1.30 -31.76
N LEU A 366 14.25 0.53 -31.38
CA LEU A 366 15.59 0.76 -31.88
C LEU A 366 15.63 0.72 -33.42
N PRO A 367 16.57 1.43 -34.07
CA PRO A 367 16.72 1.38 -35.53
C PRO A 367 16.85 -0.06 -36.04
N GLY A 368 16.14 -0.37 -37.13
CA GLY A 368 16.06 -1.74 -37.67
C GLY A 368 15.12 -2.68 -36.90
N PHE A 369 14.38 -2.19 -35.90
CA PHE A 369 13.34 -2.94 -35.20
C PHE A 369 11.96 -2.33 -35.45
N LYS A 370 10.93 -3.18 -35.33
CA LYS A 370 9.52 -2.82 -35.38
C LYS A 370 8.77 -3.43 -34.22
N PHE A 371 7.63 -2.86 -33.86
CA PHE A 371 6.80 -3.39 -32.78
C PHE A 371 6.43 -4.86 -33.03
N VAL A 372 6.49 -5.66 -31.96
CA VAL A 372 5.98 -7.03 -32.00
C VAL A 372 4.47 -7.02 -32.24
N THR A 373 3.76 -6.16 -31.51
CA THR A 373 2.32 -5.91 -31.64
C THR A 373 2.06 -4.40 -31.64
N GLN A 374 1.44 -3.89 -32.71
CA GLN A 374 1.15 -2.46 -32.83
C GLN A 374 0.23 -2.00 -31.69
N GLY A 375 0.61 -0.93 -31.00
CA GLY A 375 -0.17 -0.36 -29.89
C GLY A 375 0.00 -1.05 -28.54
N ASN A 376 0.77 -2.15 -28.45
CA ASN A 376 1.14 -2.76 -27.19
C ASN A 376 2.65 -2.64 -26.95
N TRP A 377 3.06 -1.59 -26.23
CA TRP A 377 4.47 -1.31 -25.95
C TRP A 377 5.14 -2.36 -25.07
N THR A 378 4.38 -3.02 -24.18
CA THR A 378 4.92 -4.04 -23.28
C THR A 378 5.44 -5.28 -24.03
N SER A 379 4.98 -5.51 -25.27
CA SER A 379 5.48 -6.60 -26.12
C SER A 379 6.86 -6.31 -26.72
N GLY A 380 7.37 -5.07 -26.61
CA GLY A 380 8.63 -4.65 -27.17
C GLY A 380 8.70 -4.69 -28.69
N CYS A 381 9.92 -4.77 -29.19
CA CYS A 381 10.26 -4.68 -30.60
C CYS A 381 11.05 -5.92 -31.05
N LYS A 382 10.79 -6.33 -32.29
CA LYS A 382 11.51 -7.39 -33.01
C LYS A 382 12.27 -6.82 -34.19
N ARG A 383 13.33 -7.49 -34.60
CA ARG A 383 14.09 -7.12 -35.80
C ARG A 383 13.17 -7.04 -37.01
N ASP A 384 13.37 -6.03 -37.83
CA ASP A 384 12.72 -5.85 -39.14
C ASP A 384 13.58 -6.41 -40.29
N PHE A 385 14.54 -7.29 -39.94
CA PHE A 385 15.42 -7.97 -40.86
C PHE A 385 15.68 -9.39 -40.36
N ASN A 386 16.12 -10.27 -41.27
CA ASN A 386 16.52 -11.62 -40.91
C ASN A 386 17.95 -11.60 -40.38
N ALA A 387 18.19 -12.22 -39.23
CA ALA A 387 19.56 -12.39 -38.72
C ALA A 387 20.33 -13.35 -39.66
N GLU A 388 21.52 -12.93 -40.08
CA GLU A 388 22.46 -13.81 -40.79
C GLU A 388 22.98 -14.87 -39.80
N SER A 389 23.10 -16.12 -40.27
CA SER A 389 23.69 -17.19 -39.47
C SER A 389 25.20 -16.97 -39.38
N CYS A 390 25.75 -16.98 -38.17
CA CYS A 390 27.19 -16.97 -37.93
C CYS A 390 27.93 -18.24 -38.42
N GLU A 391 27.24 -19.19 -39.05
CA GLU A 391 27.83 -20.44 -39.55
C GLU A 391 28.74 -20.22 -40.78
N ASP A 392 28.63 -19.08 -41.47
CA ASP A 392 29.49 -18.75 -42.61
C ASP A 392 30.82 -18.12 -42.17
N LYS A 393 31.81 -18.98 -41.88
CA LYS A 393 33.19 -18.63 -41.47
C LYS A 393 33.98 -17.73 -42.45
N ASN A 394 33.39 -17.30 -43.56
CA ASN A 394 34.02 -16.47 -44.60
C ASN A 394 33.30 -15.14 -44.86
N GLY A 395 32.16 -14.87 -44.22
CA GLY A 395 31.42 -13.62 -44.38
C GLY A 395 31.51 -12.79 -43.11
N SER A 396 32.18 -11.63 -43.17
CA SER A 396 31.95 -10.55 -42.20
C SER A 396 30.44 -10.32 -42.17
N SER A 397 29.78 -10.65 -41.07
CA SER A 397 28.37 -10.36 -40.85
C SER A 397 28.14 -8.88 -41.20
N THR A 398 27.20 -8.60 -42.10
CA THR A 398 27.03 -7.25 -42.66
C THR A 398 26.16 -6.36 -41.76
N TYR A 399 26.31 -6.52 -40.44
CA TYR A 399 25.58 -5.71 -39.49
C TYR A 399 26.15 -4.30 -39.44
N THR A 400 25.26 -3.33 -39.64
CA THR A 400 25.58 -1.92 -39.44
C THR A 400 25.24 -1.57 -38.00
N MET A 401 26.26 -1.21 -37.21
CA MET A 401 26.04 -0.66 -35.87
C MET A 401 25.71 0.83 -35.96
N GLU A 402 24.55 1.20 -35.44
CA GLU A 402 24.08 2.57 -35.35
C GLU A 402 24.24 3.12 -33.93
N GLU A 403 24.63 4.40 -33.85
CA GLU A 403 24.81 5.08 -32.57
C GLU A 403 23.50 5.75 -32.14
N LEU A 404 23.00 5.39 -30.96
CA LEU A 404 21.87 6.05 -30.34
C LEU A 404 22.36 7.12 -29.36
N SER A 405 22.22 8.38 -29.75
CA SER A 405 22.60 9.51 -28.90
C SER A 405 21.60 9.70 -27.74
N ASN A 406 22.07 10.31 -26.64
CA ASN A 406 21.24 10.69 -25.48
C ASN A 406 20.41 9.55 -24.87
N THR A 407 20.95 8.33 -24.87
CA THR A 407 20.26 7.13 -24.39
C THR A 407 20.93 6.61 -23.12
N VAL A 408 20.11 6.20 -22.14
CA VAL A 408 20.56 5.45 -20.97
C VAL A 408 20.29 3.98 -21.23
N TRP A 409 21.35 3.17 -21.25
CA TRP A 409 21.24 1.73 -21.41
C TRP A 409 21.10 1.05 -20.06
N GLU A 410 20.30 -0.01 -20.01
CA GLU A 410 20.29 -0.92 -18.86
C GLU A 410 21.62 -1.68 -18.84
N ASP A 411 22.29 -1.73 -17.69
CA ASP A 411 23.58 -2.40 -17.53
C ASP A 411 23.38 -3.91 -17.29
N VAL A 412 22.97 -4.61 -18.35
CA VAL A 412 22.74 -6.07 -18.39
C VAL A 412 23.69 -6.73 -19.39
N SER A 413 24.97 -6.42 -19.25
CA SER A 413 26.03 -6.92 -20.14
C SER A 413 26.35 -8.38 -19.82
N TYR A 414 26.30 -9.29 -20.82
CA TYR A 414 26.75 -10.69 -20.65
C TYR A 414 28.28 -10.83 -20.66
N SER A 415 28.96 -9.87 -21.27
CA SER A 415 30.42 -9.78 -21.35
C SER A 415 30.84 -8.32 -21.31
N VAL A 416 31.90 -8.03 -20.55
CA VAL A 416 32.48 -6.69 -20.45
C VAL A 416 33.94 -6.77 -20.90
N LEU A 417 34.22 -6.18 -22.05
CA LEU A 417 35.57 -6.12 -22.60
C LEU A 417 36.30 -4.88 -22.09
N SER A 418 37.55 -5.05 -21.65
CA SER A 418 38.42 -3.93 -21.25
C SER A 418 39.07 -3.29 -22.47
N LEU A 419 38.26 -2.69 -23.35
CA LEU A 419 38.70 -2.00 -24.56
C LEU A 419 38.54 -0.49 -24.39
N THR A 420 39.59 0.28 -24.71
CA THR A 420 39.60 1.74 -24.53
C THR A 420 39.20 2.51 -25.78
N MET A 421 39.16 1.87 -26.94
CA MET A 421 38.81 2.49 -28.22
C MET A 421 37.47 1.97 -28.75
N LYS A 422 36.60 2.90 -29.17
CA LYS A 422 35.26 2.63 -29.71
C LYS A 422 35.31 1.64 -30.88
N ASP A 423 36.26 1.79 -31.80
CA ASP A 423 36.36 0.94 -32.99
C ASP A 423 36.74 -0.50 -32.64
N ASN A 424 37.63 -0.72 -31.66
CA ASN A 424 37.97 -2.05 -31.19
C ASN A 424 36.75 -2.73 -30.52
N CYS A 425 35.98 -1.97 -29.73
CA CYS A 425 34.75 -2.48 -29.11
C CYS A 425 33.71 -2.85 -30.19
N LYS A 426 33.59 -2.00 -31.22
CA LYS A 426 32.72 -2.26 -32.36
C LYS A 426 33.12 -3.53 -33.12
N GLN A 427 34.41 -3.71 -33.39
CA GLN A 427 34.90 -4.92 -34.05
C GLN A 427 34.68 -6.16 -33.20
N ALA A 428 34.98 -6.11 -31.89
CA ALA A 428 34.77 -7.25 -31.00
C ALA A 428 33.29 -7.68 -30.92
N CYS A 429 32.36 -6.72 -30.93
CA CYS A 429 30.92 -7.01 -31.00
C CYS A 429 30.52 -7.70 -32.32
N LEU A 430 31.10 -7.29 -33.46
CA LEU A 430 30.81 -7.88 -34.76
C LEU A 430 31.41 -9.29 -34.94
N GLU A 431 32.47 -9.60 -34.18
CA GLU A 431 33.10 -10.92 -34.12
C GLU A 431 32.37 -11.88 -33.16
N ASP A 432 31.56 -11.36 -32.24
CA ASP A 432 30.71 -12.15 -31.36
C ASP A 432 29.33 -12.41 -32.00
N CYS A 433 28.88 -13.65 -31.90
CA CYS A 433 27.66 -14.12 -32.53
C CYS A 433 26.46 -14.18 -31.57
N ASN A 434 26.66 -13.78 -30.31
CA ASN A 434 25.68 -13.88 -29.24
C ASN A 434 24.96 -12.55 -28.96
#